data_AF-A0A954LA03-F1
#
_entry.id   AF-A0A954LA03-F1
#
_cell.length_a   1.000
_cell.length_b   1.000
_cell.length_c   1.000
_cell.angle_alpha   90.00
_cell.angle_beta   90.00
_cell.angle_gamma   90.00
#
_symmetry.space_group_name_H-M   'P 1'
#
loop_
_entity.id
_entity.type
_entity.pdbx_description
1 polymer ?
#
loop_
_entity_poly.entity_id
_entity_poly.type
_entity_poly.pdbx_seq_one_letter_code
_entity_poly.pdbx_strand_id
1 'polypeptide(L)'
;MKQHLRRLVVAGLATACSGWLTVSGNSAESLHVLVDEQPVVNPVEHSEDTSGIPASARTAFTPMTAAEFDTQVESWIARAAGDSPADAAKARKLWIELAGPAADASDAEQRIDAAMLAFAELDPAIRRLLNECQGTTSVTAPVYDGLRSDPFCQSVVRLFHARWLTQHRYYDEALTELEQLSADDCPDPSALFFYRAVCELSLLNDEAARDQLSLLLNNTADVPPRFRAVAEMMRQQLANAPADGLPQVARTMSDVQRRLDLGRPDTPTQKQEEQVIALLDKLLEEMQNQQQQQSGQGSSGEGQNPQGQKGAIQA
;
A
#
# COMPACT_ATOMS: atom_id res chain seq x y z
N MET A 1 14.56 -0.91 34.89
CA MET A 1 13.68 0.20 34.42
C MET A 1 13.71 0.39 32.90
N LYS A 2 14.85 0.30 32.21
CA LYS A 2 14.97 0.47 30.74
C LYS A 2 14.19 -0.53 29.86
N GLN A 3 13.82 -1.71 30.37
CA GLN A 3 13.04 -2.71 29.61
C GLN A 3 11.52 -2.61 29.81
N HIS A 4 11.04 -1.89 30.83
CA HIS A 4 9.60 -1.75 31.07
C HIS A 4 8.96 -0.62 30.27
N LEU A 5 9.70 0.46 29.93
CA LEU A 5 9.20 1.50 29.03
C LEU A 5 9.10 1.02 27.57
N ARG A 6 10.06 0.21 27.09
CA ARG A 6 9.99 -0.40 25.74
C ARG A 6 8.78 -1.33 25.55
N ARG A 7 8.26 -1.93 26.63
CA ARG A 7 7.08 -2.80 26.56
C ARG A 7 5.75 -2.04 26.63
N LEU A 8 5.69 -0.86 27.25
CA LEU A 8 4.43 -0.13 27.37
C LEU A 8 3.98 0.52 26.05
N VAL A 9 4.93 0.95 25.21
CA VAL A 9 4.60 1.52 23.88
C VAL A 9 4.19 0.41 22.89
N VAL A 10 4.71 -0.81 23.05
CA VAL A 10 4.33 -1.96 22.20
C VAL A 10 3.06 -2.66 22.70
N ALA A 11 2.74 -2.60 23.99
CA ALA A 11 1.56 -3.27 24.56
C ALA A 11 0.25 -2.48 24.42
N GLY A 12 0.29 -1.18 24.11
CA GLY A 12 -0.91 -0.36 23.89
C GLY A 12 -1.63 -0.62 22.56
N LEU A 13 -1.01 -1.37 21.63
CA LEU A 13 -1.51 -1.60 20.27
C LEU A 13 -1.84 -3.07 19.97
N ALA A 14 -1.73 -3.98 20.95
CA ALA A 14 -1.82 -5.43 20.71
C ALA A 14 -2.84 -6.16 21.61
N THR A 15 -3.99 -5.57 21.90
CA THR A 15 -5.08 -6.29 22.59
C THR A 15 -6.44 -6.02 21.93
N ALA A 16 -6.56 -6.46 20.69
CA ALA A 16 -7.82 -6.88 20.10
C ALA A 16 -7.52 -7.91 19.00
N CYS A 17 -8.31 -8.99 18.96
CA CYS A 17 -8.25 -10.11 18.01
C CYS A 17 -7.16 -11.16 18.26
N SER A 18 -7.48 -12.15 19.10
CA SER A 18 -6.92 -13.50 18.99
C SER A 18 -8.03 -14.50 19.23
N GLY A 19 -8.82 -14.73 18.17
CA GLY A 19 -9.66 -15.90 18.03
C GLY A 19 -9.37 -16.50 16.66
N TRP A 20 -9.23 -17.82 16.64
CA TRP A 20 -9.21 -18.72 15.48
C TRP A 20 -7.83 -19.28 15.05
N LEU A 21 -7.72 -20.57 15.38
CA LEU A 21 -7.14 -21.70 14.62
C LEU A 21 -5.67 -22.10 14.84
N THR A 22 -5.52 -23.02 15.79
CA THR A 22 -4.51 -24.09 15.77
C THR A 22 -4.87 -25.16 14.73
N VAL A 23 -3.97 -25.46 13.80
CA VAL A 23 -3.89 -26.80 13.18
C VAL A 23 -2.43 -27.25 13.21
N SER A 24 -2.21 -28.40 13.84
CA SER A 24 -0.94 -29.09 14.00
C SER A 24 -0.80 -30.11 12.88
N GLY A 25 0.38 -30.19 12.24
CA GLY A 25 0.66 -31.20 11.22
C GLY A 25 2.14 -31.24 10.86
N ASN A 26 2.88 -32.02 11.61
CA ASN A 26 4.29 -32.38 11.44
C ASN A 26 4.47 -33.32 10.23
N SER A 27 5.53 -33.17 9.43
CA SER A 27 6.34 -34.27 8.89
C SER A 27 7.39 -33.76 7.88
N ALA A 28 8.64 -34.08 8.19
CA ALA A 28 9.76 -34.02 7.28
C ALA A 28 9.66 -35.16 6.25
N GLU A 29 10.02 -34.89 5.01
CA GLU A 29 10.53 -35.93 4.12
C GLU A 29 11.48 -35.36 3.07
N SER A 30 12.67 -35.93 3.07
CA SER A 30 13.82 -35.66 2.22
C SER A 30 13.57 -36.28 0.84
N LEU A 31 13.87 -35.55 -0.25
CA LEU A 31 14.00 -36.14 -1.57
C LEU A 31 15.25 -35.63 -2.29
N HIS A 32 16.26 -36.51 -2.30
CA HIS A 32 17.34 -36.55 -3.28
C HIS A 32 16.75 -36.83 -4.67
N VAL A 33 17.05 -36.00 -5.67
CA VAL A 33 17.02 -36.43 -7.08
C VAL A 33 18.14 -35.75 -7.89
N LEU A 34 18.99 -36.65 -8.41
CA LEU A 34 19.84 -36.64 -9.61
C LEU A 34 20.31 -35.30 -10.20
N VAL A 35 21.64 -35.14 -10.12
CA VAL A 35 22.47 -34.47 -11.11
C VAL A 35 22.51 -35.37 -12.35
N ASP A 36 22.09 -34.85 -13.50
CA ASP A 36 22.39 -35.43 -14.81
C ASP A 36 23.11 -34.35 -15.64
N GLU A 37 24.39 -34.61 -15.91
CA GLU A 37 25.22 -33.84 -16.83
C GLU A 37 24.87 -34.22 -18.26
N GLN A 38 24.76 -33.25 -19.17
CA GLN A 38 25.21 -33.29 -20.58
C GLN A 38 24.96 -31.89 -21.22
N PRO A 39 25.62 -31.52 -22.34
CA PRO A 39 27.05 -31.39 -22.54
C PRO A 39 27.44 -29.99 -23.10
N VAL A 40 28.73 -29.70 -23.08
CA VAL A 40 29.37 -28.48 -23.62
C VAL A 40 29.15 -28.35 -25.14
N VAL A 41 28.54 -27.26 -25.57
CA VAL A 41 28.60 -26.78 -26.96
C VAL A 41 29.02 -25.30 -26.93
N ASN A 42 30.16 -25.01 -27.57
CA ASN A 42 30.73 -23.68 -27.75
C ASN A 42 30.60 -23.29 -29.25
N PRO A 43 30.72 -22.00 -29.60
CA PRO A 43 29.59 -21.19 -30.03
C PRO A 43 29.53 -20.99 -31.55
N VAL A 44 28.32 -20.84 -32.08
CA VAL A 44 28.08 -20.37 -33.46
C VAL A 44 27.79 -18.87 -33.38
N GLU A 45 28.66 -18.08 -34.00
CA GLU A 45 28.50 -16.64 -34.21
C GLU A 45 27.25 -16.36 -35.04
N HIS A 46 26.24 -15.75 -34.43
CA HIS A 46 25.20 -15.02 -35.15
C HIS A 46 25.20 -13.58 -34.65
N SER A 47 25.54 -12.71 -35.59
CA SER A 47 25.44 -11.26 -35.51
C SER A 47 23.98 -10.85 -35.33
N GLU A 48 23.63 -10.48 -34.11
CA GLU A 48 22.40 -9.73 -33.84
C GLU A 48 22.78 -8.33 -33.36
N ASP A 49 22.41 -7.39 -34.23
CA ASP A 49 22.48 -5.95 -34.10
C ASP A 49 21.72 -5.50 -32.85
N THR A 50 22.38 -5.52 -31.70
CA THR A 50 21.87 -4.93 -30.47
C THR A 50 22.12 -3.45 -30.55
N SER A 51 21.14 -2.74 -31.12
CA SER A 51 20.93 -1.32 -30.86
C SER A 51 20.80 -1.14 -29.35
N GLY A 52 21.93 -0.80 -28.72
CA GLY A 52 22.05 -0.58 -27.29
C GLY A 52 21.15 0.55 -26.87
N ILE A 53 19.99 0.20 -26.31
CA ILE A 53 19.36 1.04 -25.30
C ILE A 53 20.27 0.89 -24.08
N PRO A 54 20.99 1.94 -23.63
CA PRO A 54 21.67 1.82 -22.36
C PRO A 54 20.60 1.53 -21.32
N ALA A 55 20.73 0.39 -20.64
CA ALA A 55 20.08 0.16 -19.36
C ALA A 55 20.57 1.27 -18.44
N SER A 56 19.86 2.40 -18.48
CA SER A 56 20.08 3.52 -17.60
C SER A 56 20.01 2.93 -16.21
N ALA A 57 21.12 2.96 -15.49
CA ALA A 57 21.16 2.59 -14.09
C ALA A 57 20.09 3.44 -13.40
N ARG A 58 18.90 2.87 -13.21
CA ARG A 58 17.78 3.58 -12.59
C ARG A 58 18.24 3.80 -11.15
N THR A 59 18.63 5.04 -10.86
CA THR A 59 19.05 5.46 -9.52
C THR A 59 17.98 5.01 -8.55
N ALA A 60 18.34 4.10 -7.65
CA ALA A 60 17.41 3.63 -6.64
C ALA A 60 17.14 4.78 -5.65
N PHE A 61 15.87 5.06 -5.36
CA PHE A 61 15.49 5.92 -4.25
C PHE A 61 16.06 5.32 -2.97
N THR A 62 16.93 6.07 -2.32
CA THR A 62 17.63 5.62 -1.12
C THR A 62 17.04 6.38 0.07
N PRO A 63 16.70 5.71 1.17
CA PRO A 63 16.25 6.40 2.38
C PRO A 63 17.35 7.32 2.91
N MET A 64 16.94 8.39 3.58
CA MET A 64 17.86 9.25 4.31
C MET A 64 18.61 8.41 5.36
N THR A 65 19.93 8.56 5.42
CA THR A 65 20.70 7.78 6.40
C THR A 65 20.37 8.23 7.82
N ALA A 66 20.55 7.33 8.79
CA ALA A 66 20.30 7.65 10.21
C ALA A 66 21.08 8.90 10.67
N ALA A 67 22.33 9.08 10.22
CA ALA A 67 23.16 10.21 10.59
C ALA A 67 22.69 11.54 9.96
N GLU A 68 22.23 11.50 8.71
CA GLU A 68 21.63 12.67 8.05
C GLU A 68 20.32 13.06 8.74
N PHE A 69 19.47 12.08 9.06
CA PHE A 69 18.23 12.31 9.78
C PHE A 69 18.48 12.92 11.17
N ASP A 70 19.43 12.37 11.94
CA ASP A 70 19.86 12.93 13.23
C ASP A 70 20.29 14.40 13.08
N THR A 71 21.08 14.69 12.04
CA THR A 71 21.56 16.06 11.76
C THR A 71 20.39 16.99 11.45
N GLN A 72 19.40 16.54 10.68
CA GLN A 72 18.23 17.35 10.34
C GLN A 72 17.32 17.60 11.54
N VAL A 73 17.10 16.60 12.40
CA VAL A 73 16.35 16.77 13.66
C VAL A 73 17.04 17.77 14.58
N GLU A 74 18.36 17.63 14.77
CA GLU A 74 19.13 18.54 15.63
C GLU A 74 19.17 19.97 15.08
N SER A 75 19.27 20.12 13.75
CA SER A 75 19.15 21.40 13.03
C SER A 75 17.78 22.03 13.25
N TRP A 76 16.71 21.25 13.10
CA TRP A 76 15.35 21.73 13.33
C TRP A 76 15.16 22.15 14.79
N ILE A 77 15.58 21.33 15.77
CA ILE A 77 15.50 21.67 17.20
C ILE A 77 16.32 22.93 17.52
N ALA A 78 17.50 23.09 16.93
CA ALA A 78 18.34 24.28 17.15
C ALA A 78 17.65 25.56 16.65
N ARG A 79 16.99 25.51 15.48
CA ARG A 79 16.20 26.63 14.96
C ARG A 79 14.94 26.88 15.78
N ALA A 80 14.30 25.81 16.24
CA ALA A 80 13.09 25.86 17.04
C ALA A 80 13.30 26.34 18.48
N ALA A 81 14.53 26.22 18.99
CA ALA A 81 14.86 26.50 20.37
C ALA A 81 14.47 27.93 20.82
N GLY A 82 14.47 28.90 19.89
CA GLY A 82 13.93 30.24 20.07
C GLY A 82 14.12 30.81 21.47
N ASP A 83 13.00 31.16 22.13
CA ASP A 83 12.95 31.68 23.49
C ASP A 83 12.78 30.60 24.58
N SER A 84 12.68 29.32 24.21
CA SER A 84 12.36 28.21 25.14
C SER A 84 13.47 27.14 25.16
N PRO A 85 14.67 27.47 25.67
CA PRO A 85 15.80 26.54 25.72
C PRO A 85 15.53 25.31 26.61
N ALA A 86 14.65 25.44 27.60
CA ALA A 86 14.24 24.33 28.45
C ALA A 86 13.47 23.25 27.67
N ASP A 87 12.58 23.65 26.77
CA ASP A 87 11.80 22.71 25.96
C ASP A 87 12.66 22.11 24.84
N ALA A 88 13.61 22.86 24.29
CA ALA A 88 14.62 22.33 23.38
C ALA A 88 15.49 21.24 24.05
N ALA A 89 15.86 21.43 25.32
CA ALA A 89 16.61 20.42 26.08
C ALA A 89 15.77 19.15 26.32
N LYS A 90 14.46 19.28 26.57
CA LYS A 90 13.55 18.14 26.68
C LYS A 90 13.42 17.40 25.35
N ALA A 91 13.23 18.13 24.25
CA ALA A 91 13.13 17.57 22.90
C ALA A 91 14.38 16.74 22.54
N ARG A 92 15.59 17.29 22.76
CA ARG A 92 16.86 16.57 22.53
C ARG A 92 16.99 15.33 23.38
N LYS A 93 16.60 15.41 24.66
CA LYS A 93 16.63 14.26 25.56
C LYS A 93 15.71 13.14 25.05
N LEU A 94 14.47 13.48 24.66
CA LEU A 94 13.53 12.51 24.10
C LEU A 94 14.05 11.89 22.81
N TRP A 95 14.59 12.72 21.91
CA TRP A 95 15.19 12.26 20.66
C TRP A 95 16.28 11.21 20.90
N ILE A 96 17.27 11.51 21.75
CA ILE A 96 18.36 10.59 22.09
C ILE A 96 17.85 9.30 22.74
N GLU A 97 16.84 9.39 23.60
CA GLU A 97 16.27 8.22 24.28
C GLU A 97 15.51 7.28 23.33
N LEU A 98 14.80 7.83 22.34
CA LEU A 98 13.87 7.09 21.49
C LEU A 98 14.46 6.66 20.14
N ALA A 99 15.24 7.52 19.49
CA ALA A 99 15.88 7.22 18.20
C ALA A 99 16.98 6.15 18.35
N GLY A 100 17.61 6.07 19.53
CA GLY A 100 18.73 5.19 19.77
C GLY A 100 19.99 5.60 18.99
N PRO A 101 21.05 4.77 19.01
CA PRO A 101 22.27 5.03 18.26
C PRO A 101 22.01 4.98 16.74
N ALA A 102 22.65 5.87 15.98
CA ALA A 102 22.67 5.81 14.51
C ALA A 102 23.22 4.49 13.94
N ALA A 103 24.05 3.79 14.72
CA ALA A 103 24.63 2.50 14.36
C ALA A 103 23.67 1.32 14.53
N ASP A 104 22.59 1.49 15.30
CA ASP A 104 21.53 0.51 15.38
C ASP A 104 20.64 0.71 14.15
N ALA A 105 20.34 -0.37 13.43
CA ALA A 105 19.38 -0.39 12.32
C ALA A 105 17.94 -0.18 12.82
N SER A 106 17.72 0.91 13.55
CA SER A 106 16.39 1.37 13.93
C SER A 106 15.66 1.73 12.63
N ASP A 107 14.48 1.15 12.51
CA ASP A 107 13.56 1.31 11.41
C ASP A 107 13.28 2.80 11.15
N ALA A 108 13.23 3.22 9.87
CA ALA A 108 12.97 4.61 9.51
C ALA A 108 11.64 5.11 10.10
N GLU A 109 10.65 4.23 10.18
CA GLU A 109 9.38 4.48 10.86
C GLU A 109 9.54 4.87 12.34
N GLN A 110 10.40 4.15 13.09
CA GLN A 110 10.64 4.42 14.50
C GLN A 110 11.35 5.78 14.69
N ARG A 111 12.22 6.15 13.75
CA ARG A 111 12.90 7.45 13.77
C ARG A 111 11.92 8.59 13.49
N ILE A 112 10.99 8.41 12.56
CA ILE A 112 9.90 9.37 12.32
C ILE A 112 9.04 9.53 13.59
N ASP A 113 8.69 8.43 14.27
CA ASP A 113 7.94 8.47 15.52
C ASP A 113 8.68 9.22 16.64
N ALA A 114 9.98 8.97 16.79
CA ALA A 114 10.82 9.67 17.75
C ALA A 114 10.93 11.17 17.43
N ALA A 115 11.03 11.54 16.14
CA ALA A 115 11.08 12.93 15.70
C ALA A 115 9.77 13.66 16.00
N MET A 116 8.62 13.03 15.73
CA MET A 116 7.31 13.59 16.04
C MET A 116 7.15 13.90 17.53
N LEU A 117 7.59 12.98 18.40
CA LEU A 117 7.56 13.19 19.85
C LEU A 117 8.49 14.32 20.30
N ALA A 118 9.68 14.44 19.70
CA ALA A 118 10.59 15.56 19.98
C ALA A 118 10.01 16.90 19.49
N PHE A 119 9.42 16.93 18.29
CA PHE A 119 8.83 18.13 17.72
C PHE A 119 7.63 18.64 18.53
N ALA A 120 6.83 17.74 19.09
CA ALA A 120 5.70 18.09 19.97
C ALA A 120 6.11 18.83 21.26
N GLU A 121 7.36 18.71 21.70
CA GLU A 121 7.88 19.50 22.83
C GLU A 121 8.06 20.98 22.48
N LEU A 122 8.29 21.29 21.21
CA LEU A 122 8.57 22.64 20.72
C LEU A 122 7.39 23.27 19.98
N ASP A 123 6.45 22.44 19.52
CA ASP A 123 5.33 22.85 18.70
C ASP A 123 3.98 22.31 19.24
N PRO A 124 3.12 23.19 19.78
CA PRO A 124 1.80 22.81 20.29
C PRO A 124 0.86 22.22 19.23
N ALA A 125 1.00 22.59 17.96
CA ALA A 125 0.16 22.05 16.88
C ALA A 125 0.54 20.60 16.57
N ILE A 126 1.84 20.27 16.55
CA ILE A 126 2.32 18.89 16.40
C ILE A 126 1.89 18.04 17.60
N ARG A 127 1.95 18.60 18.82
CA ARG A 127 1.43 17.92 20.01
C ARG A 127 -0.06 17.63 19.91
N ARG A 128 -0.84 18.59 19.41
CA ARG A 128 -2.28 18.40 19.20
C ARG A 128 -2.53 17.28 18.19
N LEU A 129 -1.83 17.29 17.06
CA LEU A 129 -1.93 16.25 16.04
C LEU A 129 -1.66 14.86 16.64
N LEU A 130 -0.59 14.70 17.43
CA LEU A 130 -0.29 13.43 18.11
C LEU A 130 -1.42 12.99 19.04
N ASN A 131 -1.99 13.92 19.81
CA ASN A 131 -3.10 13.61 20.71
C ASN A 131 -4.37 13.24 19.93
N GLU A 132 -4.65 13.90 18.80
CA GLU A 132 -5.76 13.55 17.90
C GLU A 132 -5.58 12.14 17.32
N CYS A 133 -4.37 11.80 16.86
CA CYS A 133 -4.04 10.47 16.36
C CYS A 133 -4.11 9.36 17.42
N GLN A 134 -4.00 9.69 18.72
CA GLN A 134 -4.15 8.74 19.82
C GLN A 134 -5.59 8.66 20.35
N GLY A 135 -6.43 9.63 20.02
CA GLY A 135 -7.79 9.74 20.50
C GLY A 135 -8.81 9.04 19.60
N THR A 136 -10.08 9.22 19.93
CA THR A 136 -11.22 8.82 19.10
C THR A 136 -11.79 10.01 18.30
N THR A 137 -11.10 11.14 18.31
CA THR A 137 -11.55 12.40 17.70
C THR A 137 -11.21 12.42 16.22
N SER A 138 -12.02 13.13 15.42
CA SER A 138 -11.69 13.42 14.02
C SER A 138 -10.36 14.20 13.95
N VAL A 139 -9.43 13.67 13.16
CA VAL A 139 -8.12 14.31 12.97
C VAL A 139 -8.24 15.44 11.96
N THR A 140 -7.77 16.62 12.35
CA THR A 140 -7.79 17.79 11.47
C THR A 140 -6.52 17.83 10.64
N ALA A 141 -6.63 18.23 9.36
CA ALA A 141 -5.46 18.44 8.51
C ALA A 141 -4.48 19.43 9.17
N PRO A 142 -3.19 19.08 9.32
CA PRO A 142 -2.21 19.94 9.94
C PRO A 142 -1.97 21.20 9.09
N VAL A 143 -1.83 22.34 9.77
CA VAL A 143 -1.45 23.61 9.14
C VAL A 143 0.08 23.74 9.15
N TYR A 144 0.67 23.96 7.98
CA TYR A 144 2.12 24.06 7.80
C TYR A 144 2.59 25.51 7.72
N ASP A 145 2.65 26.17 8.87
CA ASP A 145 3.09 27.56 9.05
C ASP A 145 4.18 27.68 10.14
N GLY A 146 4.87 28.82 10.18
CA GLY A 146 5.92 29.09 11.16
C GLY A 146 7.04 28.04 11.10
N LEU A 147 7.34 27.38 12.22
CA LEU A 147 8.37 26.33 12.29
C LEU A 147 8.06 25.11 11.42
N ARG A 148 6.77 24.86 11.15
CA ARG A 148 6.30 23.73 10.33
C ARG A 148 6.40 24.02 8.84
N SER A 149 6.74 25.25 8.43
CA SER A 149 7.00 25.52 7.01
C SER A 149 8.34 24.92 6.55
N ASP A 150 9.19 24.48 7.48
CA ASP A 150 10.45 23.81 7.18
C ASP A 150 10.23 22.51 6.37
N PRO A 151 10.90 22.32 5.21
CA PRO A 151 10.67 21.16 4.35
C PRO A 151 10.87 19.81 5.02
N PHE A 152 11.88 19.68 5.89
CA PHE A 152 12.14 18.45 6.62
C PHE A 152 11.06 18.18 7.68
N CYS A 153 10.65 19.21 8.42
CA CYS A 153 9.52 19.09 9.34
C CYS A 153 8.23 18.68 8.61
N GLN A 154 7.94 19.30 7.46
CA GLN A 154 6.78 18.94 6.65
C GLN A 154 6.86 17.48 6.21
N SER A 155 8.00 17.01 5.69
CA SER A 155 8.10 15.64 5.20
C SER A 155 7.90 14.60 6.29
N VAL A 156 8.47 14.83 7.48
CA VAL A 156 8.28 13.98 8.66
C VAL A 156 6.81 13.98 9.12
N VAL A 157 6.21 15.16 9.28
CA VAL A 157 4.82 15.29 9.77
C VAL A 157 3.82 14.71 8.78
N ARG A 158 3.97 15.00 7.48
CA ARG A 158 3.13 14.48 6.40
C ARG A 158 3.19 12.96 6.34
N LEU A 159 4.40 12.39 6.34
CA LEU A 159 4.56 10.95 6.24
C LEU A 159 3.99 10.23 7.47
N PHE A 160 4.23 10.76 8.67
CA PHE A 160 3.61 10.25 9.90
C PHE A 160 2.07 10.30 9.83
N HIS A 161 1.53 11.46 9.46
CA HIS A 161 0.09 11.68 9.43
C HIS A 161 -0.58 10.83 8.34
N ALA A 162 -0.01 10.76 7.15
CA ALA A 162 -0.50 9.92 6.07
C ALA A 162 -0.50 8.43 6.43
N ARG A 163 0.52 7.95 7.13
CA ARG A 163 0.53 6.57 7.66
C ARG A 163 -0.65 6.35 8.60
N TRP A 164 -0.88 7.27 9.54
CA TRP A 164 -2.03 7.18 10.44
C TRP A 164 -3.36 7.18 9.67
N LEU A 165 -3.54 8.12 8.73
CA LEU A 165 -4.75 8.22 7.90
C LEU A 165 -5.00 6.92 7.10
N THR A 166 -3.95 6.35 6.52
CA THR A 166 -4.02 5.09 5.76
C THR A 166 -4.47 3.93 6.64
N GLN A 167 -3.92 3.81 7.85
CA GLN A 167 -4.29 2.77 8.81
C GLN A 167 -5.76 2.90 9.28
N HIS A 168 -6.31 4.11 9.23
CA HIS A 168 -7.68 4.42 9.63
C HIS A 168 -8.65 4.56 8.44
N ARG A 169 -8.25 4.11 7.25
CA ARG A 169 -9.05 4.10 6.00
C ARG A 169 -9.42 5.48 5.44
N TYR A 170 -8.75 6.56 5.89
CA TYR A 170 -8.85 7.91 5.32
C TYR A 170 -7.96 8.06 4.09
N TYR A 171 -8.19 7.24 3.06
CA TYR A 171 -7.30 7.14 1.89
C TYR A 171 -7.27 8.41 1.04
N ASP A 172 -8.40 9.12 0.92
CA ASP A 172 -8.50 10.36 0.16
C ASP A 172 -7.58 11.46 0.77
N GLU A 173 -7.64 11.63 2.09
CA GLU A 173 -6.76 12.57 2.83
C GLU A 173 -5.31 12.11 2.83
N ALA A 174 -5.08 10.81 3.05
CA ALA A 174 -3.74 10.25 3.07
C ALA A 174 -3.05 10.50 1.73
N LEU A 175 -3.73 10.26 0.61
CA LEU A 175 -3.19 10.49 -0.71
C LEU A 175 -2.91 11.98 -0.94
N THR A 176 -3.81 12.87 -0.52
CA THR A 176 -3.62 14.32 -0.59
C THR A 176 -2.33 14.77 0.13
N GLU A 177 -2.05 14.22 1.31
CA GLU A 177 -0.82 14.50 2.07
C GLU A 177 0.42 13.89 1.39
N LEU A 178 0.32 12.64 0.93
CA LEU A 178 1.43 11.92 0.30
C LEU A 178 1.83 12.56 -1.03
N GLU A 179 0.90 13.06 -1.83
CA GLU A 179 1.19 13.74 -3.11
C GLU A 179 2.06 15.00 -2.95
N GLN A 180 2.04 15.63 -1.78
CA GLN A 180 2.90 16.79 -1.49
C GLN A 180 4.36 16.40 -1.24
N LEU A 181 4.68 15.11 -1.15
CA LEU A 181 6.03 14.61 -0.88
C LEU A 181 6.75 14.21 -2.16
N SER A 182 8.00 14.69 -2.30
CA SER A 182 8.94 14.16 -3.29
C SER A 182 9.64 12.93 -2.73
N ALA A 183 9.84 11.90 -3.56
CA ALA A 183 10.60 10.71 -3.16
C ALA A 183 12.09 10.99 -2.94
N ASP A 184 12.63 12.03 -3.59
CA ASP A 184 14.04 12.42 -3.47
C ASP A 184 14.36 13.08 -2.12
N ASP A 185 13.38 13.80 -1.56
CA ASP A 185 13.53 14.56 -0.31
C ASP A 185 12.81 13.90 0.88
N CYS A 186 12.17 12.75 0.65
CA CYS A 186 11.44 12.02 1.67
C CYS A 186 12.42 11.30 2.61
N PRO A 187 12.25 11.39 3.93
CA PRO A 187 13.08 10.64 4.86
C PRO A 187 13.00 9.12 4.67
N ASP A 188 11.83 8.61 4.25
CA ASP A 188 11.60 7.21 3.92
C ASP A 188 10.79 7.08 2.61
N PRO A 189 11.46 6.94 1.45
CA PRO A 189 10.80 6.73 0.17
C PRO A 189 10.08 5.38 0.08
N SER A 190 10.54 4.36 0.84
CA SER A 190 9.87 3.05 0.86
C SER A 190 8.47 3.16 1.48
N ALA A 191 8.35 3.83 2.62
CA ALA A 191 7.05 4.10 3.23
C ALA A 191 6.17 4.99 2.33
N LEU A 192 6.74 6.01 1.68
CA LEU A 192 6.02 6.87 0.76
C LEU A 192 5.34 6.08 -0.36
N PHE A 193 6.10 5.28 -1.11
CA PHE A 193 5.55 4.49 -2.21
C PHE A 193 4.59 3.41 -1.72
N PHE A 194 4.90 2.79 -0.57
CA PHE A 194 4.02 1.79 0.03
C PHE A 194 2.65 2.38 0.40
N TYR A 195 2.59 3.49 1.14
CA TYR A 195 1.32 4.09 1.54
C TYR A 195 0.57 4.69 0.35
N ARG A 196 1.25 5.27 -0.65
CA ARG A 196 0.60 5.68 -1.90
C ARG A 196 -0.05 4.49 -2.60
N ALA A 197 0.67 3.39 -2.78
CA ALA A 197 0.11 2.19 -3.40
C ALA A 197 -1.12 1.67 -2.66
N VAL A 198 -1.10 1.67 -1.32
CA VAL A 198 -2.25 1.22 -0.50
C VAL A 198 -3.46 2.14 -0.68
N CYS A 199 -3.25 3.46 -0.68
CA CYS A 199 -4.32 4.42 -0.90
C CYS A 199 -4.91 4.28 -2.31
N GLU A 200 -4.06 4.25 -3.35
CA GLU A 200 -4.49 4.15 -4.75
C GLU A 200 -5.25 2.85 -5.03
N LEU A 201 -4.76 1.71 -4.50
CA LEU A 201 -5.46 0.43 -4.65
C LEU A 201 -6.84 0.46 -3.99
N SER A 202 -6.94 1.11 -2.82
CA SER A 202 -8.20 1.24 -2.08
C SER A 202 -9.19 2.19 -2.76
N LEU A 203 -8.68 3.19 -3.47
CA LEU A 203 -9.46 4.15 -4.27
C LEU A 203 -9.71 3.65 -5.70
N LEU A 204 -9.41 2.39 -6.00
CA LEU A 204 -9.62 1.73 -7.30
C LEU A 204 -8.81 2.36 -8.45
N ASN A 205 -7.75 3.08 -8.13
CA ASN A 205 -6.79 3.64 -9.06
C ASN A 205 -5.69 2.61 -9.38
N ASP A 206 -6.09 1.54 -10.06
CA ASP A 206 -5.24 0.37 -10.28
C ASP A 206 -3.96 0.68 -11.07
N GLU A 207 -4.01 1.63 -12.01
CA GLU A 207 -2.82 2.05 -12.78
C GLU A 207 -1.80 2.76 -11.91
N ALA A 208 -2.23 3.79 -11.17
CA ALA A 208 -1.37 4.52 -10.23
C ALA A 208 -0.78 3.57 -9.18
N ALA A 209 -1.58 2.64 -8.64
CA ALA A 209 -1.10 1.63 -7.70
C ALA A 209 0.00 0.74 -8.30
N ARG A 210 -0.15 0.28 -9.57
CA ARG A 210 0.89 -0.51 -10.26
C ARG A 210 2.19 0.27 -10.42
N ASP A 211 2.10 1.57 -10.72
CA ASP A 211 3.28 2.43 -10.85
C ASP A 211 3.99 2.59 -9.52
N GLN A 212 3.26 2.90 -8.43
CA GLN A 212 3.86 3.02 -7.10
C GLN A 212 4.51 1.71 -6.64
N LEU A 213 3.87 0.56 -6.87
CA LEU A 213 4.44 -0.75 -6.55
C LEU A 213 5.69 -1.06 -7.38
N SER A 214 5.72 -0.62 -8.64
CA SER A 214 6.90 -0.78 -9.50
C SER A 214 8.07 0.07 -9.02
N LEU A 215 7.81 1.31 -8.57
CA LEU A 215 8.82 2.17 -7.95
C LEU A 215 9.34 1.56 -6.64
N LEU A 216 8.44 1.08 -5.78
CA LEU A 216 8.80 0.47 -4.50
C LEU A 216 9.65 -0.80 -4.69
N LEU A 217 9.22 -1.73 -5.53
CA LEU A 217 9.85 -3.05 -5.62
C LEU A 217 11.13 -3.06 -6.46
N ASN A 218 11.22 -2.19 -7.47
CA ASN A 218 12.29 -2.23 -8.46
C ASN A 218 13.25 -1.03 -8.39
N ASN A 219 12.81 0.12 -7.87
CA ASN A 219 13.58 1.37 -7.90
C ASN A 219 13.81 1.96 -6.50
N THR A 220 13.63 1.20 -5.42
CA THR A 220 13.84 1.69 -4.04
C THR A 220 14.78 0.75 -3.29
N ALA A 221 15.80 1.31 -2.65
CA ALA A 221 16.75 0.57 -1.83
C ALA A 221 16.19 0.33 -0.41
N ASP A 222 16.72 -0.69 0.27
CA ASP A 222 16.48 -0.97 1.69
C ASP A 222 15.00 -1.08 2.11
N VAL A 223 14.13 -1.54 1.20
CA VAL A 223 12.70 -1.74 1.46
C VAL A 223 12.49 -2.73 2.61
N PRO A 224 11.79 -2.34 3.69
CA PRO A 224 11.48 -3.24 4.80
C PRO A 224 10.78 -4.53 4.34
N PRO A 225 11.14 -5.71 4.88
CA PRO A 225 10.56 -6.99 4.46
C PRO A 225 9.03 -7.04 4.54
N ARG A 226 8.43 -6.37 5.54
CA ARG A 226 6.98 -6.24 5.71
C ARG A 226 6.30 -5.53 4.54
N PHE A 227 6.91 -4.44 4.04
CA PHE A 227 6.37 -3.70 2.90
C PHE A 227 6.52 -4.49 1.62
N ARG A 228 7.67 -5.14 1.42
CA ARG A 228 7.91 -6.00 0.25
C ARG A 228 6.88 -7.13 0.16
N ALA A 229 6.61 -7.82 1.27
CA ALA A 229 5.65 -8.92 1.31
C ALA A 229 4.24 -8.47 0.92
N VAL A 230 3.75 -7.36 1.50
CA VAL A 230 2.41 -6.83 1.21
C VAL A 230 2.34 -6.25 -0.21
N ALA A 231 3.38 -5.55 -0.66
CA ALA A 231 3.46 -4.99 -2.01
C ALA A 231 3.41 -6.08 -3.09
N GLU A 232 4.07 -7.22 -2.87
CA GLU A 232 3.98 -8.38 -3.77
C GLU A 232 2.55 -8.96 -3.82
N MET A 233 1.86 -9.05 -2.67
CA MET A 233 0.46 -9.47 -2.63
C MET A 233 -0.45 -8.50 -3.39
N MET A 234 -0.25 -7.19 -3.22
CA MET A 234 -1.00 -6.16 -3.95
C MET A 234 -0.73 -6.23 -5.46
N ARG A 235 0.52 -6.50 -5.87
CA ARG A 235 0.90 -6.66 -7.28
C ARG A 235 0.20 -7.87 -7.90
N GLN A 236 0.13 -8.99 -7.17
CA GLN A 236 -0.61 -10.19 -7.61
C GLN A 236 -2.11 -9.92 -7.68
N GLN A 237 -2.66 -9.19 -6.72
CA GLN A 237 -4.07 -8.77 -6.74
C GLN A 237 -4.37 -7.94 -7.99
N LEU A 238 -3.52 -6.98 -8.34
CA LEU A 238 -3.67 -6.13 -9.53
C LEU A 238 -3.47 -6.88 -10.84
N ALA A 239 -2.66 -7.94 -10.85
CA ALA A 239 -2.47 -8.80 -12.02
C ALA A 239 -3.70 -9.70 -12.27
N ASN A 240 -4.39 -10.08 -11.20
CA ASN A 240 -5.61 -10.91 -11.24
C ASN A 240 -6.90 -10.09 -11.15
N ALA A 241 -6.81 -8.75 -11.17
CA ALA A 241 -7.97 -7.88 -11.07
C ALA A 241 -8.78 -7.97 -12.38
N PRO A 242 -10.04 -8.42 -12.32
CA PRO A 242 -10.90 -8.45 -13.50
C PRO A 242 -11.21 -7.03 -13.95
N ALA A 243 -11.13 -6.78 -15.26
CA ALA A 243 -11.31 -5.46 -15.85
C ALA A 243 -12.77 -4.97 -15.76
N ASP A 244 -13.72 -5.89 -15.69
CA ASP A 244 -15.16 -5.65 -15.61
C ASP A 244 -15.88 -6.80 -14.89
N GLY A 245 -17.20 -6.70 -14.77
CA GLY A 245 -18.00 -7.72 -14.11
C GLY A 245 -18.42 -7.42 -12.68
N LEU A 246 -19.06 -8.40 -12.07
CA LEU A 246 -19.48 -8.38 -10.67
C LEU A 246 -18.35 -8.08 -9.67
N PRO A 247 -17.11 -8.56 -9.85
CA PRO A 247 -16.03 -8.24 -8.91
C PRO A 247 -15.69 -6.74 -8.91
N GLN A 248 -15.79 -6.06 -10.05
CA GLN A 248 -15.59 -4.61 -10.11
C GLN A 248 -16.69 -3.88 -9.34
N VAL A 249 -17.95 -4.31 -9.49
CA VAL A 249 -19.07 -3.76 -8.69
C VAL A 249 -18.83 -3.96 -7.20
N ALA A 250 -18.40 -5.15 -6.78
CA ALA A 250 -18.13 -5.46 -5.38
C ALA A 250 -17.04 -4.56 -4.79
N ARG A 251 -15.99 -4.25 -5.56
CA ARG A 251 -14.92 -3.33 -5.17
C ARG A 251 -15.45 -1.90 -5.00
N THR A 252 -16.24 -1.38 -5.96
CA THR A 252 -16.85 -0.05 -5.85
C THR A 252 -17.81 0.04 -4.67
N MET A 253 -18.63 -0.99 -4.44
CA MET A 253 -19.52 -1.05 -3.26
C MET A 253 -18.73 -1.06 -1.95
N SER A 254 -17.57 -1.72 -1.88
CA SER A 254 -16.72 -1.70 -0.70
C SER A 254 -16.13 -0.32 -0.42
N ASP A 255 -15.82 0.49 -1.46
CA ASP A 255 -15.40 1.88 -1.26
C ASP A 255 -16.57 2.77 -0.80
N VAL A 256 -17.76 2.61 -1.37
CA VAL A 256 -18.97 3.31 -0.90
C VAL A 256 -19.21 2.99 0.58
N GLN A 257 -19.18 1.72 0.96
CA GLN A 257 -19.34 1.31 2.36
C GLN A 257 -18.31 1.98 3.27
N ARG A 258 -17.02 2.01 2.86
CA ARG A 258 -15.97 2.70 3.61
C ARG A 258 -16.32 4.17 3.83
N ARG A 259 -16.72 4.90 2.79
CA ARG A 259 -17.04 6.33 2.89
C ARG A 259 -18.23 6.58 3.82
N LEU A 260 -19.24 5.72 3.75
CA LEU A 260 -20.41 5.78 4.65
C LEU A 260 -20.04 5.44 6.10
N ASP A 261 -19.18 4.45 6.34
CA ASP A 261 -18.65 4.13 7.69
C ASP A 261 -17.92 5.32 8.31
N LEU A 262 -17.24 6.14 7.49
CA LEU A 262 -16.56 7.37 7.90
C LEU A 262 -17.52 8.56 8.06
N GLY A 263 -18.83 8.36 7.89
CA GLY A 263 -19.84 9.41 8.03
C GLY A 263 -19.81 10.45 6.90
N ARG A 264 -19.41 10.07 5.69
CA ARG A 264 -19.28 10.96 4.52
C ARG A 264 -20.33 10.69 3.45
N PRO A 265 -21.57 11.20 3.57
CA PRO A 265 -22.56 11.13 2.51
C PRO A 265 -22.39 12.29 1.51
N ASP A 266 -21.15 12.56 1.09
CA ASP A 266 -20.80 13.71 0.25
C ASP A 266 -20.98 13.40 -1.25
N THR A 267 -20.81 14.42 -2.09
CA THR A 267 -20.96 14.30 -3.55
C THR A 267 -19.99 13.27 -4.17
N PRO A 268 -18.71 13.17 -3.76
CA PRO A 268 -17.84 12.05 -4.17
C PRO A 268 -18.44 10.68 -3.90
N THR A 269 -19.05 10.46 -2.73
CA THR A 269 -19.68 9.18 -2.38
C THR A 269 -20.89 8.89 -3.28
N GLN A 270 -21.73 9.89 -3.53
CA GLN A 270 -22.89 9.76 -4.44
C GLN A 270 -22.46 9.39 -5.87
N LYS A 271 -21.36 9.97 -6.37
CA LYS A 271 -20.80 9.61 -7.68
C LYS A 271 -20.36 8.15 -7.75
N GLN A 272 -19.78 7.62 -6.67
CA GLN A 272 -19.40 6.20 -6.60
C GLN A 272 -20.66 5.30 -6.58
N GLU A 273 -21.73 5.71 -5.90
CA GLU A 273 -23.03 5.01 -5.93
C GLU A 273 -23.64 5.00 -7.34
N GLU A 274 -23.61 6.14 -8.05
CA GLU A 274 -24.05 6.23 -9.45
C GLU A 274 -23.20 5.31 -10.36
N GLN A 275 -21.89 5.24 -10.13
CA GLN A 275 -21.00 4.33 -10.85
C GLN A 275 -21.37 2.85 -10.62
N VAL A 276 -21.75 2.48 -9.39
CA VAL A 276 -22.25 1.12 -9.09
C VAL A 276 -23.48 0.80 -9.93
N ILE A 277 -24.45 1.72 -10.00
CA ILE A 277 -25.68 1.53 -10.79
C ILE A 277 -25.33 1.35 -12.27
N ALA A 278 -24.48 2.23 -12.81
CA ALA A 278 -24.05 2.16 -14.21
C ALA A 278 -23.34 0.84 -14.55
N LEU A 279 -22.49 0.32 -13.66
CA LEU A 279 -21.81 -0.96 -13.85
C LEU A 279 -22.79 -2.14 -13.82
N LEU A 280 -23.79 -2.11 -12.93
CA LEU A 280 -24.83 -3.14 -12.87
C LEU A 280 -25.72 -3.12 -14.12
N ASP A 281 -26.11 -1.95 -14.60
CA ASP A 281 -26.90 -1.79 -15.82
C ASP A 281 -26.15 -2.35 -17.04
N LYS A 282 -24.85 -2.05 -17.16
CA LYS A 282 -23.98 -2.62 -18.20
C LYS A 282 -23.99 -4.15 -18.16
N LEU A 283 -23.90 -4.76 -16.98
CA LEU A 283 -23.90 -6.22 -16.84
C LEU A 283 -25.25 -6.84 -17.19
N LEU A 284 -26.35 -6.16 -16.86
CA LEU A 284 -27.69 -6.60 -17.26
C LEU A 284 -27.84 -6.57 -18.78
N GLU A 285 -27.38 -5.52 -19.44
CA GLU A 285 -27.39 -5.41 -20.90
C GLU A 285 -26.55 -6.51 -21.56
N GLU A 286 -25.34 -6.78 -21.07
CA GLU A 286 -24.49 -7.87 -21.56
C GLU A 286 -25.16 -9.25 -21.41
N MET A 287 -25.80 -9.53 -20.27
CA MET A 287 -26.52 -10.79 -20.06
C MET A 287 -27.77 -10.91 -20.94
N GLN A 288 -28.53 -9.83 -21.14
CA GLN A 288 -29.69 -9.83 -22.03
C GLN A 288 -29.28 -10.08 -23.49
N ASN A 289 -28.19 -9.48 -23.94
CA ASN A 289 -27.63 -9.71 -25.28
C ASN A 289 -27.17 -11.17 -25.46
N GLN A 290 -26.53 -11.77 -24.45
CA GLN A 290 -26.16 -13.19 -24.49
C GLN A 290 -27.39 -14.11 -24.56
N GLN A 291 -28.44 -13.84 -23.79
CA GLN A 291 -29.68 -14.64 -23.83
C GLN A 291 -30.40 -14.54 -25.17
N GLN A 292 -30.45 -13.35 -25.79
CA GLN A 292 -31.07 -13.18 -27.11
C GLN A 292 -30.29 -13.93 -28.21
N GLN A 293 -28.96 -13.95 -28.15
CA GLN A 293 -28.13 -14.71 -29.10
C GLN A 293 -28.29 -16.23 -28.93
N GLN A 294 -28.46 -16.72 -27.71
CA GLN A 294 -28.66 -18.15 -27.44
C GLN A 294 -30.07 -18.63 -27.84
N SER A 295 -31.06 -17.72 -27.87
CA SER A 295 -32.44 -17.99 -28.30
C SER A 295 -32.62 -18.04 -29.83
N GLY A 296 -31.64 -17.57 -30.60
CA GLY A 296 -31.68 -17.51 -32.08
C GLY A 296 -31.15 -18.75 -32.81
N GLN A 297 -30.52 -19.70 -32.11
CA GLN A 297 -29.85 -20.87 -32.72
C GLN A 297 -30.50 -22.20 -32.26
N GLY A 298 -31.83 -22.25 -32.19
CA GLY A 298 -32.59 -23.41 -31.69
C GLY A 298 -33.83 -23.79 -32.49
N SER A 299 -34.01 -23.29 -33.73
CA SER A 299 -35.20 -23.58 -34.52
C SER A 299 -34.89 -23.86 -36.00
N SER A 300 -34.22 -24.99 -36.25
CA SER A 300 -34.18 -25.64 -37.57
C SER A 300 -33.97 -27.15 -37.37
N GLY A 301 -35.06 -27.92 -37.27
CA GLY A 301 -34.95 -29.37 -37.32
C GLY A 301 -36.10 -30.19 -36.73
N GLU A 302 -37.36 -29.89 -37.09
CA GLU A 302 -38.46 -30.82 -36.87
C GLU A 302 -39.13 -31.19 -38.20
N GLY A 303 -39.18 -32.49 -38.48
CA GLY A 303 -40.25 -33.08 -39.31
C GLY A 303 -39.83 -33.76 -40.62
N GLN A 304 -39.45 -35.03 -40.55
CA GLN A 304 -39.97 -36.02 -41.51
C GLN A 304 -39.87 -37.46 -40.98
N ASN A 305 -41.01 -37.94 -40.49
CA ASN A 305 -41.33 -39.36 -40.41
C ASN A 305 -41.73 -39.84 -41.82
N PRO A 306 -41.37 -41.06 -42.22
CA PRO A 306 -42.40 -41.93 -42.77
C PRO A 306 -42.35 -43.34 -42.17
N GLN A 307 -43.53 -43.75 -41.71
CA GLN A 307 -43.88 -45.09 -41.34
C GLN A 307 -43.97 -45.99 -42.59
N GLY A 308 -43.23 -47.10 -42.59
CA GLY A 308 -43.62 -48.34 -43.26
C GLY A 308 -42.57 -49.02 -44.13
N GLN A 309 -41.95 -50.10 -43.62
CA GLN A 309 -41.90 -51.35 -44.37
C GLN A 309 -41.57 -52.55 -43.47
N LYS A 310 -42.37 -53.62 -43.64
CA LYS A 310 -42.22 -54.96 -43.08
C LYS A 310 -40.95 -55.64 -43.60
N GLY A 311 -40.32 -56.45 -42.73
CA GLY A 311 -39.76 -57.76 -43.09
C GLY A 311 -38.24 -57.86 -43.25
N ALA A 312 -37.59 -58.55 -42.30
CA ALA A 312 -36.81 -59.78 -42.54
C ALA A 312 -35.96 -60.09 -41.28
N ILE A 313 -36.35 -61.13 -40.57
CA ILE A 313 -35.50 -61.85 -39.61
C ILE A 313 -34.63 -62.77 -40.48
N GLN A 314 -33.30 -62.61 -40.45
CA GLN A 314 -32.36 -63.57 -41.00
C GLN A 314 -31.79 -64.45 -39.88
N ALA A 315 -31.64 -65.72 -40.24
CA ALA A 315 -31.06 -66.82 -39.48
C ALA A 315 -29.56 -66.65 -39.22
#